data_AF-A0A7W1RXC4-F1
#
_entry.id   AF-A0A7W1RXC4-F1
#
_cell.length_a   1.000
_cell.length_b   1.000
_cell.length_c   1.000
_cell.angle_alpha   90.00
_cell.angle_beta   90.00
_cell.angle_gamma   90.00
#
_symmetry.space_group_name_H-M   'P 1'
#
loop_
_entity.id
_entity.type
_entity.pdbx_description
1 polymer ?
#
loop_
_entity_poly.entity_id
_entity_poly.type
_entity_poly.pdbx_seq_one_letter_code
_entity_poly.pdbx_strand_id
1 'polypeptide(L)'
;KGLGVCHSCAHALSAVANLHHGLANGVMIDHALRHNLVGASERFRLIARALELARDDGAAVIAWLAQLKQAIGIPTRLSEAGVSREDLPRLVDLALADGCHQNNPTPCARDDFVRIFEQAW
;
A
#
# COMPACT_ATOMS: atom_id res chain seq x y z
N LYS A 1 -10.94 -5.45 -14.47
CA LYS A 1 -9.55 -4.94 -14.29
C LYS A 1 -9.16 -5.28 -12.85
N GLY A 2 -8.18 -6.15 -12.62
CA GLY A 2 -7.87 -6.69 -11.29
C GLY A 2 -6.65 -6.02 -10.66
N LEU A 3 -6.84 -5.37 -9.51
CA LEU A 3 -5.79 -4.77 -8.67
C LEU A 3 -6.08 -5.14 -7.20
N GLY A 4 -5.72 -4.30 -6.23
CA GLY A 4 -5.94 -4.60 -4.81
C GLY A 4 -5.93 -3.36 -3.94
N VAL A 5 -5.75 -3.56 -2.64
CA VAL A 5 -5.91 -2.54 -1.59
C VAL A 5 -5.02 -1.30 -1.80
N CYS A 6 -3.82 -1.46 -2.37
CA CYS A 6 -2.93 -0.35 -2.72
C CYS A 6 -3.61 0.69 -3.63
N HIS A 7 -4.31 0.23 -4.67
CA HIS A 7 -4.99 1.14 -5.60
C HIS A 7 -6.23 1.78 -4.97
N SER A 8 -6.99 1.05 -4.15
CA SER A 8 -8.12 1.63 -3.41
C SER A 8 -7.65 2.76 -2.49
N CYS A 9 -6.55 2.57 -1.76
CA CYS A 9 -5.93 3.65 -0.99
C CYS A 9 -5.45 4.80 -1.88
N ALA A 10 -4.81 4.50 -3.01
CA ALA A 10 -4.29 5.52 -3.92
C ALA A 10 -5.38 6.37 -4.57
N HIS A 11 -6.53 5.79 -4.94
CA HIS A 11 -7.69 6.53 -5.44
C HIS A 11 -8.26 7.45 -4.37
N ALA A 12 -8.40 6.96 -3.13
CA ALA A 12 -8.85 7.78 -2.01
C ALA A 12 -7.92 8.98 -1.76
N LEU A 13 -6.60 8.74 -1.74
CA LEU A 13 -5.60 9.81 -1.60
C LEU A 13 -5.63 10.83 -2.74
N SER A 14 -5.81 10.36 -3.98
CA SER A 14 -5.95 11.23 -5.15
C SER A 14 -7.21 12.10 -5.02
N ALA A 15 -8.31 11.53 -4.52
CA ALA A 15 -9.60 12.23 -4.38
C ALA A 15 -9.65 13.21 -3.19
N VAL A 16 -9.00 12.89 -2.07
CA VAL A 16 -9.08 13.70 -0.84
C VAL A 16 -7.97 14.74 -0.77
N ALA A 17 -6.74 14.36 -1.09
CA ALA A 17 -5.55 15.18 -0.89
C ALA A 17 -4.88 15.62 -2.21
N ASN A 18 -5.50 15.32 -3.36
CA ASN A 18 -4.98 15.69 -4.69
C ASN A 18 -3.56 15.17 -4.96
N LEU A 19 -3.19 14.03 -4.35
CA LEU A 19 -1.91 13.38 -4.62
C LEU A 19 -1.89 12.83 -6.04
N HIS A 20 -0.77 13.01 -6.74
CA HIS A 20 -0.57 12.37 -8.04
C HIS A 20 -0.65 10.84 -7.89
N HIS A 21 -1.41 10.17 -8.76
CA HIS A 21 -1.78 8.76 -8.59
C HIS A 21 -0.57 7.81 -8.42
N GLY A 22 0.51 8.04 -9.19
CA GLY A 22 1.75 7.27 -9.07
C GLY A 22 2.44 7.46 -7.71
N LEU A 23 2.43 8.69 -7.18
CA LEU A 23 2.98 9.01 -5.87
C LEU A 23 2.15 8.36 -4.76
N ALA A 24 0.82 8.43 -4.85
CA ALA A 24 -0.07 7.79 -3.89
C ALA A 24 0.15 6.26 -3.80
N ASN A 25 0.31 5.58 -4.96
CA ASN A 25 0.70 4.18 -4.98
C ASN A 25 2.10 3.95 -4.38
N GLY A 26 3.08 4.79 -4.74
CA GLY A 26 4.44 4.69 -4.22
C GLY A 26 4.51 4.81 -2.69
N VAL A 27 3.73 5.72 -2.10
CA VAL A 27 3.64 5.85 -0.64
C VAL A 27 2.98 4.61 -0.03
N MET A 28 1.87 4.11 -0.60
CA MET A 28 1.06 3.06 0.04
C MET A 28 1.53 1.61 -0.20
N ILE A 29 2.37 1.35 -1.20
CA ILE A 29 2.60 -0.02 -1.69
C ILE A 29 3.18 -0.98 -0.63
N ASP A 30 4.11 -0.56 0.21
CA ASP A 30 4.69 -1.43 1.23
C ASP A 30 3.70 -1.70 2.38
N HIS A 31 2.86 -0.73 2.75
CA HIS A 31 1.78 -0.93 3.72
C HIS A 31 0.72 -1.92 3.19
N ALA A 32 0.35 -1.80 1.92
CA ALA A 32 -0.55 -2.74 1.26
C ALA A 32 0.04 -4.16 1.18
N LEU A 33 1.34 -4.28 0.88
CA LEU A 33 2.02 -5.57 0.85
C LEU A 33 2.14 -6.19 2.24
N ARG A 34 2.36 -5.39 3.30
CA ARG A 34 2.35 -5.88 4.70
C ARG A 34 1.01 -6.51 5.07
N HIS A 35 -0.12 -5.93 4.68
CA HIS A 35 -1.45 -6.54 4.85
C HIS A 35 -1.58 -7.89 4.13
N ASN A 36 -0.93 -8.00 2.97
CA ASN A 36 -1.01 -9.19 2.13
C ASN A 36 -0.03 -10.31 2.51
N LEU A 37 0.86 -10.12 3.49
CA LEU A 37 1.89 -11.10 3.87
C LEU A 37 1.31 -12.48 4.18
N VAL A 38 0.17 -12.54 4.88
CA VAL A 38 -0.46 -13.81 5.28
C VAL A 38 -1.19 -14.48 4.12
N GLY A 39 -1.85 -13.69 3.26
CA GLY A 39 -2.69 -14.21 2.16
C GLY A 39 -1.95 -14.52 0.86
N ALA A 40 -0.65 -14.18 0.74
CA ALA A 40 0.06 -14.22 -0.53
C ALA A 40 1.50 -14.75 -0.46
N SER A 41 1.85 -15.56 0.54
CA SER A 41 3.22 -16.05 0.77
C SER A 41 3.92 -16.58 -0.47
N GLU A 42 3.25 -17.41 -1.29
CA GLU A 42 3.86 -17.96 -2.50
C GLU A 42 4.12 -16.89 -3.57
N ARG A 43 3.23 -15.91 -3.71
CA ARG A 43 3.44 -14.77 -4.62
C ARG A 43 4.61 -13.92 -4.17
N PHE A 44 4.80 -13.74 -2.86
CA PHE A 44 5.99 -13.06 -2.32
C PHE A 44 7.29 -13.82 -2.63
N ARG A 45 7.30 -15.16 -2.56
CA ARG A 45 8.48 -15.96 -2.96
C ARG A 45 8.83 -15.71 -4.43
N LEU A 46 7.83 -15.70 -5.31
CA LEU A 46 8.04 -15.41 -6.73
C LEU A 46 8.63 -14.02 -6.96
N ILE A 47 8.12 -13.00 -6.26
CA ILE A 47 8.66 -11.64 -6.34
C ILE A 47 10.11 -11.61 -5.83
N ALA A 48 10.39 -12.23 -4.67
CA ALA A 48 11.72 -12.24 -4.09
C ALA A 48 12.76 -12.91 -5.00
N ARG A 49 12.40 -14.01 -5.65
CA ARG A 49 13.26 -14.68 -6.64
C ARG A 49 13.48 -13.85 -7.89
N ALA A 50 12.43 -13.18 -8.39
CA ALA A 50 12.54 -12.29 -9.54
C ALA A 50 13.41 -11.06 -9.26
N LEU A 51 13.46 -10.62 -8.00
CA LEU A 51 14.33 -9.56 -7.51
C LEU A 51 15.73 -10.07 -7.08
N GLU A 52 16.01 -11.36 -7.23
CA GLU A 52 17.28 -12.00 -6.86
C GLU A 52 17.69 -11.73 -5.40
N LEU A 53 16.70 -11.71 -4.49
CA LEU A 53 16.95 -11.47 -3.06
C LEU A 53 17.55 -12.71 -2.39
N ALA A 54 18.41 -12.48 -1.38
CA ALA A 54 19.03 -13.56 -0.60
C ALA A 54 18.02 -14.41 0.19
N ARG A 55 16.83 -13.86 0.48
CA ARG A 55 15.72 -14.54 1.17
C ARG A 55 14.49 -14.50 0.28
N ASP A 56 13.81 -15.63 0.13
CA ASP A 56 12.62 -15.74 -0.71
C ASP A 56 11.31 -15.59 0.08
N ASP A 57 11.21 -14.54 0.91
CA ASP A 57 10.03 -14.26 1.73
C ASP A 57 9.53 -12.81 1.57
N GLY A 58 8.29 -12.57 2.01
CA GLY A 58 7.67 -11.26 1.86
C GLY A 58 8.34 -10.16 2.70
N ALA A 59 9.00 -10.50 3.80
CA ALA A 59 9.72 -9.51 4.60
C ALA A 59 10.94 -8.98 3.83
N ALA A 60 11.64 -9.84 3.10
CA ALA A 60 12.75 -9.45 2.22
C ALA A 60 12.26 -8.53 1.08
N VAL A 61 11.12 -8.86 0.45
CA VAL A 61 10.51 -8.01 -0.60
C VAL A 61 10.16 -6.63 -0.07
N ILE A 62 9.53 -6.54 1.10
CA ILE A 62 9.15 -5.27 1.71
C ILE A 62 10.39 -4.44 2.09
N ALA A 63 11.44 -5.08 2.62
CA ALA A 63 12.69 -4.41 2.94
C ALA A 63 13.39 -3.86 1.68
N TRP A 64 13.45 -4.64 0.61
CA TRP A 64 13.98 -4.20 -0.68
C TRP A 64 13.17 -3.02 -1.24
N LEU A 65 11.84 -3.10 -1.17
CA LEU A 65 10.96 -2.04 -1.67
C LEU A 65 11.13 -0.73 -0.89
N ALA A 66 11.30 -0.81 0.44
CA ALA A 66 11.57 0.37 1.26
C ALA A 66 12.90 1.05 0.87
N GLN A 67 13.95 0.27 0.60
CA GLN A 67 15.22 0.80 0.12
C GLN A 67 15.08 1.44 -1.27
N LEU A 68 14.34 0.81 -2.19
CA LEU A 68 14.07 1.38 -3.51
C LEU A 68 13.32 2.72 -3.39
N LYS A 69 12.25 2.77 -2.60
CA LYS A 69 11.47 3.99 -2.36
C LYS A 69 12.36 5.13 -1.86
N GLN A 70 13.23 4.85 -0.90
CA GLN A 70 14.19 5.83 -0.38
C GLN A 70 15.18 6.29 -1.46
N ALA A 71 15.75 5.35 -2.24
CA ALA A 71 16.74 5.66 -3.26
C ALA A 71 16.20 6.54 -4.39
N ILE A 72 14.91 6.44 -4.71
CA ILE A 72 14.26 7.22 -5.77
C ILE A 72 13.46 8.43 -5.22
N GLY A 73 13.53 8.70 -3.92
CA GLY A 73 12.93 9.89 -3.31
C GLY A 73 11.40 9.83 -3.13
N ILE A 74 10.81 8.63 -2.98
CA ILE A 74 9.39 8.51 -2.61
C ILE A 74 9.25 8.79 -1.10
N PRO A 75 8.33 9.68 -0.70
CA PRO A 75 8.01 9.91 0.70
C PRO A 75 7.67 8.62 1.44
N THR A 76 8.14 8.51 2.67
CA THR A 76 7.90 7.34 3.52
C THR A 76 6.64 7.48 4.36
N ARG A 77 6.12 8.71 4.49
CA ARG A 77 4.93 9.02 5.28
C ARG A 77 3.93 9.86 4.49
N LEU A 78 2.66 9.70 4.82
CA LEU A 78 1.55 10.50 4.30
C LEU A 78 1.68 11.99 4.68
N SER A 79 2.21 12.28 5.88
CA SER A 79 2.48 13.65 6.33
C SER A 79 3.54 14.37 5.48
N GLU A 80 4.55 13.65 4.99
CA GLU A 80 5.57 14.16 4.07
C GLU A 80 4.98 14.47 2.68
N ALA A 81 3.86 13.84 2.33
CA ALA A 81 3.11 14.09 1.10
C ALA A 81 1.94 15.09 1.28
N GLY A 82 1.86 15.77 2.43
CA GLY A 82 0.86 16.80 2.69
C GLY A 82 -0.53 16.30 3.09
N VAL A 83 -0.65 15.04 3.54
CA VAL A 83 -1.94 14.45 3.93
C VAL A 83 -2.17 14.61 5.43
N SER A 84 -3.31 15.20 5.81
CA SER A 84 -3.70 15.40 7.20
C SER A 84 -4.25 14.13 7.84
N ARG A 85 -3.90 13.86 9.10
CA ARG A 85 -4.53 12.78 9.89
C ARG A 85 -6.04 12.96 10.06
N GLU A 86 -6.53 14.20 9.98
CA GLU A 86 -7.95 14.52 10.06
C GLU A 86 -8.75 13.97 8.86
N ASP A 87 -8.08 13.71 7.73
CA ASP A 87 -8.70 13.16 6.53
C ASP A 87 -8.92 11.64 6.61
N LEU A 88 -8.36 10.95 7.62
CA LEU A 88 -8.41 9.49 7.77
C LEU A 88 -9.83 8.92 7.63
N PRO A 89 -10.88 9.45 8.29
CA PRO A 89 -12.23 8.90 8.14
C PRO A 89 -12.70 8.90 6.69
N ARG A 90 -12.47 10.00 5.97
CA ARG A 90 -12.86 10.15 4.55
C ARG A 90 -12.04 9.28 3.62
N LEU A 91 -10.73 9.14 3.89
CA LEU A 91 -9.85 8.24 3.15
C LEU A 91 -10.31 6.79 3.25
N VAL A 92 -10.67 6.34 4.45
CA VAL A 92 -11.18 4.98 4.71
C VAL A 92 -12.51 4.75 4.01
N ASP A 93 -13.45 5.70 4.08
CA ASP A 93 -14.75 5.60 3.43
C ASP A 93 -14.62 5.41 1.91
N LEU A 94 -13.78 6.23 1.27
CA LEU A 94 -13.55 6.17 -0.17
C LEU A 94 -12.79 4.90 -0.58
N ALA A 95 -11.75 4.51 0.17
CA ALA A 95 -10.98 3.31 -0.13
C ALA A 95 -11.83 2.03 0.02
N LEU A 96 -12.73 1.99 1.01
CA LEU A 96 -13.65 0.88 1.20
C LEU A 96 -14.71 0.79 0.09
N ALA A 97 -15.18 1.94 -0.42
CA ALA A 97 -16.14 2.00 -1.53
C ALA A 97 -15.52 1.68 -2.90
N ASP A 98 -14.19 1.79 -3.04
CA ASP A 98 -13.48 1.51 -4.28
C ASP A 98 -13.47 0.01 -4.62
N GLY A 99 -13.64 -0.33 -5.91
CA GLY A 99 -13.75 -1.73 -6.34
C GLY A 99 -12.43 -2.49 -6.44
N CYS A 100 -11.26 -1.85 -6.33
CA CYS A 100 -9.98 -2.53 -6.54
C CYS A 100 -9.68 -3.57 -5.44
N HIS A 101 -9.98 -3.25 -4.17
CA HIS A 101 -9.71 -4.15 -3.05
C HIS A 101 -10.55 -5.43 -3.05
N GLN A 102 -11.66 -5.48 -3.79
CA GLN A 102 -12.50 -6.68 -3.93
C GLN A 102 -11.74 -7.87 -4.55
N ASN A 103 -10.65 -7.60 -5.28
CA ASN A 103 -9.77 -8.62 -5.85
C ASN A 103 -8.46 -8.79 -5.06
N ASN A 104 -8.33 -8.15 -3.90
CA ASN A 104 -7.14 -8.24 -3.06
C ASN A 104 -7.02 -9.65 -2.44
N PRO A 105 -5.82 -10.26 -2.40
CA PRO A 105 -5.66 -11.64 -1.93
C PRO A 105 -6.03 -11.83 -0.45
N THR A 106 -5.85 -10.80 0.37
CA THR A 106 -6.37 -10.76 1.74
C THR A 106 -7.61 -9.87 1.75
N PRO A 107 -8.79 -10.36 2.19
CA PRO A 107 -9.98 -9.52 2.34
C PRO A 107 -9.67 -8.26 3.16
N CYS A 108 -10.29 -7.14 2.80
CA CYS A 108 -10.08 -5.86 3.46
C CYS A 108 -11.42 -5.39 4.07
N ALA A 109 -11.46 -5.27 5.39
CA ALA A 109 -12.54 -4.62 6.11
C ALA A 109 -12.17 -3.16 6.44
N ARG A 110 -13.14 -2.38 6.94
CA ARG A 110 -12.91 -0.99 7.38
C ARG A 110 -11.70 -0.87 8.32
N ASP A 111 -11.61 -1.75 9.32
CA ASP A 111 -10.53 -1.71 10.31
C ASP A 111 -9.15 -2.00 9.70
N ASP A 112 -9.11 -2.77 8.61
CA ASP A 112 -7.86 -3.00 7.87
C ASP A 112 -7.44 -1.73 7.13
N PHE A 113 -8.37 -1.00 6.51
CA PHE A 113 -8.05 0.29 5.90
C PHE A 113 -7.55 1.31 6.92
N VAL A 114 -8.22 1.41 8.09
CA VAL A 114 -7.75 2.27 9.19
C VAL A 114 -6.31 1.90 9.55
N ARG A 115 -6.02 0.61 9.77
CA ARG A 115 -4.68 0.13 10.13
C ARG A 115 -3.65 0.41 9.03
N ILE A 116 -3.99 0.19 7.77
CA ILE A 116 -3.10 0.40 6.62
C ILE A 116 -2.74 1.89 6.48
N PHE A 117 -3.72 2.79 6.59
CA PHE A 117 -3.45 4.23 6.56
C PHE A 117 -2.66 4.70 7.79
N GLU A 118 -3.01 4.23 8.99
CA GLU A 118 -2.26 4.56 10.23
C GLU A 118 -0.79 4.14 10.17
N GLN A 119 -0.48 3.00 9.56
CA GLN A 119 0.91 2.56 9.36
C GLN A 119 1.70 3.47 8.42
N ALA A 120 1.02 4.25 7.58
CA ALA A 120 1.62 5.16 6.62
C ALA A 120 1.82 6.59 7.14
N TRP A 121 1.48 6.88 8.42
CA TRP A 121 1.75 8.18 9.05
C TRP A 121 3.02 8.21 9.90
#